data_AF-A0A7C9UVQ0-F1
#
_entry.id   AF-A0A7C9UVQ0-F1
#
_cell.length_a   1.000
_cell.length_b   1.000
_cell.length_c   1.000
_cell.angle_alpha   90.00
_cell.angle_beta   90.00
_cell.angle_gamma   90.00
#
_symmetry.space_group_name_H-M   'P 1'
#
loop_
_entity.id
_entity.type
_entity.pdbx_description
1 polymer ?
#
loop_
_entity_poly.entity_id
_entity_poly.type
_entity_poly.pdbx_seq_one_letter_code
_entity_poly.pdbx_strand_id
1 'polypeptide(L)'
;MSVIHTKRNFVCAYEPLPEDRYADIVLVGEDMDGKPKRHRLLTQPIDQYQEAVSWALGMANVMASPIEVMPITAEEYERRSHLESLATREGAR
;
A
#
# COMPACT_ATOMS: atom_id res chain seq x y z
N MET A 1 -1.11 5.22 -14.05
CA MET A 1 -0.68 5.75 -12.75
C MET A 1 -1.05 7.22 -12.70
N SER A 2 -1.77 7.61 -11.66
CA SER A 2 -2.20 8.98 -11.39
C SER A 2 -1.53 9.47 -10.11
N VAL A 3 -0.92 10.65 -10.14
CA VAL A 3 -0.39 11.32 -8.95
C VAL A 3 -1.40 12.36 -8.49
N ILE A 4 -1.93 12.18 -7.28
CA ILE A 4 -2.96 13.05 -6.72
C ILE A 4 -2.35 13.82 -5.54
N HIS A 5 -2.19 15.13 -5.72
CA HIS A 5 -1.64 16.00 -4.68
C HIS A 5 -2.69 16.29 -3.61
N THR A 6 -2.28 16.19 -2.35
CA THR A 6 -3.03 16.62 -1.18
C THR A 6 -2.40 17.90 -0.60
N LYS A 7 -2.91 18.41 0.53
CA LYS A 7 -2.36 19.63 1.15
C LYS A 7 -0.95 19.46 1.68
N ARG A 8 -0.57 18.22 2.05
CA ARG A 8 0.71 17.91 2.73
C ARG A 8 1.60 16.96 1.94
N ASN A 9 1.01 15.98 1.26
CA ASN A 9 1.74 14.97 0.51
C ASN A 9 1.00 14.58 -0.78
N PHE A 10 1.34 13.46 -1.40
CA PHE A 10 0.65 12.95 -2.59
C PHE A 10 0.31 11.46 -2.46
N VAL A 11 -0.66 11.04 -3.27
CA VAL A 11 -1.02 9.64 -3.47
C VAL A 11 -0.66 9.23 -4.89
N CYS A 12 0.07 8.13 -5.04
CA CYS A 12 0.29 7.47 -6.33
C CYS A 12 -0.72 6.33 -6.49
N ALA A 13 -1.74 6.52 -7.33
CA ALA A 13 -2.76 5.52 -7.60
C ALA A 13 -2.46 4.81 -8.94
N TYR A 14 -2.25 3.49 -8.89
CA TYR A 14 -2.00 2.68 -10.08
C TYR A 14 -3.30 2.16 -10.66
N GLU A 15 -3.43 2.17 -11.99
CA GLU A 15 -4.67 1.75 -12.65
C GLU A 15 -4.88 0.24 -12.46
N PRO A 16 -6.07 -0.21 -12.00
CA PRO A 16 -6.39 -1.63 -11.92
C PRO A 16 -6.40 -2.30 -13.30
N LEU A 17 -5.87 -3.51 -13.35
CA LEU A 17 -5.96 -4.42 -14.49
C LEU A 17 -7.06 -5.48 -14.25
N PRO A 18 -7.60 -6.11 -15.31
CA PRO A 18 -8.67 -7.12 -15.18
C PRO A 18 -8.33 -8.33 -14.28
N GLU A 19 -7.05 -8.65 -14.12
CA GLU A 19 -6.52 -9.71 -13.28
C GLU A 19 -6.38 -9.34 -11.80
N ASP A 20 -6.42 -8.04 -11.47
CA ASP A 20 -6.24 -7.58 -10.10
C ASP A 20 -7.44 -7.96 -9.24
N ARG A 21 -7.16 -8.34 -8.00
CA ARG A 21 -8.17 -8.80 -7.03
C ARG A 21 -8.11 -8.05 -5.73
N TYR A 22 -7.00 -7.39 -5.45
CA TYR A 22 -6.80 -6.60 -4.25
C TYR A 22 -6.07 -5.29 -4.57
N ALA A 23 -6.09 -4.34 -3.64
CA ALA A 23 -5.32 -3.12 -3.66
C ALA A 23 -4.54 -3.00 -2.36
N ASP A 24 -3.20 -3.02 -2.46
CA ASP A 24 -2.32 -2.73 -1.35
C ASP A 24 -2.18 -1.20 -1.20
N ILE A 25 -2.32 -0.73 0.05
CA ILE A 25 -2.06 0.66 0.40
C ILE A 25 -0.74 0.71 1.16
N VAL A 26 0.24 1.38 0.59
CA VAL A 26 1.63 1.33 1.05
C VAL A 26 2.12 2.73 1.39
N LEU A 27 2.62 2.90 2.61
CA LEU A 27 3.36 4.08 3.00
C LEU A 27 4.78 3.99 2.46
N VAL A 28 5.22 5.02 1.74
CA VAL A 28 6.58 5.12 1.22
C VAL A 28 7.36 6.11 2.08
N GLY A 29 8.35 5.64 2.80
CA GLY A 29 9.20 6.46 3.65
C GLY A 29 10.62 5.97 3.68
N GLU A 30 11.31 6.29 4.77
CA GLU A 30 12.67 5.87 5.04
C GLU A 30 12.72 5.20 6.42
N ASP A 31 13.68 4.28 6.62
CA ASP A 31 14.00 3.76 7.95
C ASP A 31 14.88 4.75 8.74
N MET A 32 15.30 4.34 9.95
CA MET A 32 16.12 5.18 10.84
C MET A 32 17.50 5.51 10.27
N ASP A 33 17.98 4.73 9.28
CA ASP A 33 19.25 4.96 8.59
C ASP A 33 19.08 5.78 7.30
N GLY A 34 17.86 6.29 7.04
CA GLY A 34 17.53 7.04 5.83
C GLY A 34 17.38 6.15 4.58
N LYS A 35 17.26 4.83 4.73
CA LYS A 35 17.09 3.93 3.58
C LYS A 35 15.62 3.85 3.18
N PRO A 36 15.29 3.87 1.88
CA PRO A 36 13.91 3.74 1.42
C PRO A 36 13.24 2.48 1.98
N LYS A 37 12.08 2.67 2.60
CA LYS A 37 11.27 1.59 3.18
C LYS A 37 9.82 1.75 2.79
N ARG A 38 9.22 0.66 2.32
CA ARG A 38 7.79 0.54 2.04
C ARG A 38 7.13 -0.20 3.18
N HIS A 39 6.05 0.36 3.71
CA HIS A 39 5.26 -0.28 4.76
C HIS A 39 3.82 -0.44 4.29
N ARG A 40 3.36 -1.67 4.16
CA ARG A 40 1.96 -1.97 3.84
C ARG A 40 1.10 -1.61 5.05
N LEU A 41 0.17 -0.67 4.85
CA LEU A 41 -0.76 -0.23 5.88
C LEU A 41 -1.96 -1.17 5.96
N LEU A 42 -2.53 -1.49 4.80
CA LEU A 42 -3.65 -2.43 4.67
C LEU A 42 -3.79 -2.90 3.21
N THR A 43 -4.61 -3.93 3.05
CA THR A 43 -5.03 -4.46 1.75
C THR A 43 -6.55 -4.47 1.69
N GLN A 44 -7.13 -4.00 0.58
CA GLN A 44 -8.57 -4.06 0.33
C GLN A 44 -8.88 -4.91 -0.91
N PRO A 45 -10.06 -5.55 -0.99
CA PRO A 45 -10.54 -6.13 -2.24
C PRO A 45 -10.66 -5.08 -3.36
N ILE A 46 -10.49 -5.50 -4.62
CA ILE A 46 -10.45 -4.56 -5.75
C ILE A 46 -11.79 -3.88 -6.05
N ASP A 47 -12.91 -4.46 -5.61
CA ASP A 47 -14.23 -3.84 -5.71
C ASP A 47 -14.35 -2.57 -4.85
N GLN A 48 -13.46 -2.40 -3.88
CA GLN A 48 -13.33 -1.23 -3.00
C GLN A 48 -12.17 -0.30 -3.42
N TYR A 49 -11.71 -0.38 -4.67
CA TYR A 49 -10.54 0.38 -5.11
C TYR A 49 -10.72 1.90 -4.91
N GLN A 50 -11.92 2.43 -5.20
CA GLN A 50 -12.16 3.86 -5.06
C GLN A 50 -12.19 4.32 -3.60
N GLU A 51 -12.70 3.47 -2.70
CA GLU A 51 -12.66 3.66 -1.26
C GLU A 51 -11.22 3.62 -0.75
N ALA A 52 -10.39 2.70 -1.27
CA ALA A 52 -8.97 2.60 -0.96
C ALA A 52 -8.21 3.90 -1.34
N VAL A 53 -8.46 4.42 -2.54
CA VAL A 53 -7.90 5.71 -3.00
C VAL A 53 -8.38 6.86 -2.12
N SER A 54 -9.67 6.88 -1.78
CA SER A 54 -10.25 7.94 -0.94
C SER A 54 -9.68 7.94 0.48
N TRP A 55 -9.50 6.75 1.07
CA TRP A 55 -8.85 6.58 2.36
C TRP A 55 -7.39 7.04 2.30
N ALA A 56 -6.64 6.64 1.27
CA ALA A 56 -5.26 7.04 1.06
C ALA A 56 -5.11 8.57 0.96
N LEU A 57 -6.05 9.26 0.28
CA LEU A 57 -6.06 10.73 0.21
C LEU A 57 -6.30 11.39 1.57
N GLY A 58 -7.18 10.82 2.39
CA GLY A 58 -7.39 11.27 3.77
C GLY A 58 -6.11 11.12 4.59
N MET A 59 -5.44 9.98 4.48
CA MET A 59 -4.22 9.68 5.23
C MET A 59 -3.01 10.49 4.76
N ALA A 60 -2.81 10.67 3.46
CA ALA A 60 -1.70 11.44 2.91
C ALA A 60 -1.73 12.93 3.32
N ASN A 61 -2.91 13.47 3.68
CA ASN A 61 -3.00 14.81 4.26
C ASN A 61 -2.46 14.90 5.70
N VAL A 62 -2.55 13.82 6.48
CA VAL A 62 -2.12 13.81 7.89
C VAL A 62 -0.73 13.23 8.08
N MET A 63 -0.26 12.38 7.16
CA MET A 63 1.06 11.75 7.22
C MET A 63 2.17 12.62 6.59
N ALA A 64 3.41 12.45 7.06
CA ALA A 64 4.58 13.15 6.52
C ALA A 64 5.19 12.45 5.29
N SER A 65 4.56 11.39 4.79
CA SER A 65 5.10 10.50 3.76
C SER A 65 4.03 10.17 2.71
N PRO A 66 4.41 10.00 1.42
CA PRO A 66 3.48 9.65 0.36
C PRO A 66 2.90 8.24 0.51
N ILE A 67 1.74 8.03 -0.10
CA ILE A 67 1.05 6.73 -0.10
C ILE A 67 0.90 6.23 -1.54
N GLU A 68 1.24 4.97 -1.77
CA GLU A 68 0.97 4.24 -3.01
C GLU A 68 -0.30 3.39 -2.83
N VAL A 69 -1.18 3.39 -3.83
CA VAL A 69 -2.31 2.45 -3.95
C VAL A 69 -2.02 1.56 -5.15
N MET A 70 -1.69 0.30 -4.88
CA MET A 70 -1.22 -0.67 -5.86
C MET A 70 -2.23 -1.82 -5.99
N PRO A 71 -2.99 -1.88 -7.09
CA PRO A 71 -3.66 -3.10 -7.49
C PRO A 71 -2.68 -4.27 -7.59
N ILE A 72 -3.10 -5.44 -7.12
CA ILE A 72 -2.34 -6.68 -7.17
C ILE A 72 -3.25 -7.86 -7.49
N THR A 73 -2.64 -8.89 -8.07
CA THR A 73 -3.29 -10.17 -8.33
C THR A 73 -3.52 -10.96 -7.05
N ALA A 74 -4.39 -11.98 -7.12
CA ALA A 74 -4.61 -12.89 -5.99
C ALA A 74 -3.33 -13.68 -5.63
N GLU A 75 -2.56 -14.10 -6.64
CA GLU A 75 -1.29 -14.82 -6.42
C GLU A 75 -0.28 -13.96 -5.65
N GLU A 76 -0.15 -12.68 -6.01
CA GLU A 76 0.72 -11.77 -5.26
C GLU A 76 0.27 -11.56 -3.83
N TYR A 77 -1.04 -11.45 -3.60
CA TYR A 77 -1.60 -11.34 -2.25
C TYR A 77 -1.29 -12.57 -1.40
N GLU A 78 -1.52 -13.77 -1.93
CA GLU A 78 -1.22 -15.04 -1.27
C GLU A 78 0.26 -15.17 -0.94
N ARG A 79 1.13 -14.88 -1.92
CA ARG A 79 2.59 -14.91 -1.74
C ARG A 79 3.04 -13.95 -0.64
N ARG A 80 2.53 -12.72 -0.62
CA ARG A 80 2.88 -11.71 0.42
C ARG A 80 2.40 -12.14 1.80
N SER A 81 1.16 -12.60 1.89
CA SER A 81 0.56 -13.07 3.15
C SER A 81 1.33 -14.29 3.71
N HIS A 82 1.78 -15.18 2.83
CA HIS A 82 2.63 -16.30 3.21
C HIS A 82 3.98 -15.82 3.79
N LEU A 83 4.68 -14.91 3.10
CA LEU A 83 5.95 -14.36 3.57
C LEU A 83 5.82 -13.64 4.92
N GLU A 84 4.76 -12.85 5.13
CA GLU A 84 4.48 -12.19 6.41
C GLU A 84 4.22 -13.20 7.54
N SER A 85 3.50 -14.28 7.23
CA SER A 85 3.26 -15.36 8.20
C SER A 85 4.55 -16.06 8.64
N LEU A 86 5.54 -16.18 7.73
CA LEU A 86 6.85 -16.74 8.04
C LEU A 86 7.69 -15.77 8.87
N ALA A 87 7.75 -14.49 8.48
CA ALA A 87 8.49 -13.46 9.20
C ALA A 87 7.98 -13.30 10.65
N THR A 88 6.66 -13.39 10.86
CA THR A 88 6.05 -13.33 12.20
C THR A 88 6.46 -14.52 13.08
N ARG A 89 6.68 -15.70 12.48
CA ARG A 89 7.10 -16.91 13.20
C ARG A 89 8.59 -16.88 13.57
N GLU A 90 9.43 -16.25 12.75
CA GLU A 90 10.87 -16.14 13.00
C GLU A 90 11.21 -15.07 14.04
N GLY A 91 10.46 -13.97 14.11
CA GLY A 91 10.63 -12.91 15.12
C GLY A 91 10.09 -13.25 16.52
N ALA A 92 9.45 -14.40 16.69
CA ALA A 92 8.90 -14.88 17.98
C ALA A 92 9.83 -15.87 18.72
N ARG A 93 11.07 -16.04 18.25
CA ARG A 93 12.12 -16.85 18.88
C ARG A 93 13.22 -16.01 19.49
#